data_AF-A0A537IB53-F1
#
_entry.id   AF-A0A537IB53-F1
#
_cell.length_a   1.000
_cell.length_b   1.000
_cell.length_c   1.000
_cell.angle_alpha   90.00
_cell.angle_beta   90.00
_cell.angle_gamma   90.00
#
_symmetry.space_group_name_H-M   'P 1'
#
loop_
_entity.id
_entity.type
_entity.pdbx_description
1 polymer ?
#
loop_
_entity_poly.entity_id
_entity_poly.type
_entity_poly.pdbx_seq_one_letter_code
_entity_poly.pdbx_strand_id
1 'polypeptide(L)'
;MRPVLLIATIFFHLSVFSQKDSIYRPATLDEMFRQMDIVLSPAQIKLIRELPEDSIKKTNPYISDLTKDYDYYNDSKVVTDLEEKGIYYDDRYMLITVSYHRYLNGIDLKLDEQYRFFDSLYMGKVKRYEEALIRDSVDDKYIPLNLPDCFIELDKLLSPETKQRIKKNGVSGLHLSLGMYIRNRWQLWGGSRLKKYFLDLHGGFMHPESMSYVILKYYYQWLLGNKDAWRQWVIEQTKEKK
;
A
#
# COMPACT_ATOMS: atom_id res chain seq x y z
N MET A 1 -0.16 -15.46 73.11
CA MET A 1 0.68 -15.95 71.99
C MET A 1 -0.25 -16.30 70.84
N ARG A 2 -0.21 -15.55 69.74
CA ARG A 2 -1.04 -15.76 68.54
C ARG A 2 -0.25 -16.63 67.55
N PRO A 3 -0.84 -17.67 66.94
CA PRO A 3 -0.24 -18.28 65.76
C PRO A 3 -0.59 -17.44 64.53
N VAL A 4 0.45 -17.01 63.82
CA VAL A 4 0.37 -16.36 62.51
C VAL A 4 0.08 -17.44 61.47
N LEU A 5 -1.09 -17.40 60.82
CA LEU A 5 -1.33 -18.18 59.61
C LEU A 5 -0.81 -17.37 58.42
N LEU A 6 0.24 -17.87 57.79
CA LEU A 6 0.84 -17.31 56.58
C LEU A 6 -0.12 -17.58 55.40
N ILE A 7 -0.77 -16.54 54.87
CA ILE A 7 -1.51 -16.64 53.61
C ILE A 7 -0.46 -16.63 52.49
N ALA A 8 -0.18 -17.81 51.93
CA ALA A 8 0.59 -17.92 50.69
C ALA A 8 -0.31 -17.53 49.51
N THR A 9 -0.27 -16.26 49.11
CA THR A 9 -0.82 -15.79 47.84
C THR A 9 -0.05 -16.45 46.70
N ILE A 10 -0.61 -17.51 46.13
CA ILE A 10 -0.16 -18.05 44.84
C ILE A 10 -0.60 -17.03 43.79
N PHE A 11 0.33 -16.19 43.35
CA PHE A 11 0.19 -15.44 42.11
C PHE A 11 0.18 -16.46 40.97
N PHE A 12 -1.02 -16.81 40.48
CA PHE A 12 -1.16 -17.32 39.12
C PHE A 12 -0.85 -16.15 38.19
N HIS A 13 0.43 -15.98 37.86
CA HIS A 13 0.77 -15.34 36.60
C HIS A 13 0.25 -16.26 35.50
N LEU A 14 -0.91 -15.91 34.92
CA LEU A 14 -1.31 -16.43 33.63
C LEU A 14 -0.26 -15.95 32.63
N SER A 15 0.73 -16.79 32.39
CA SER A 15 1.62 -16.76 31.24
C SER A 15 0.76 -16.96 30.00
N VAL A 16 0.03 -15.94 29.56
CA VAL A 16 -0.48 -15.89 28.19
C VAL A 16 0.71 -15.56 27.33
N PHE A 17 1.56 -16.54 27.03
CA PHE A 17 2.42 -16.62 25.85
C PHE A 17 3.34 -17.84 25.98
N SER A 18 2.93 -18.96 25.37
CA SER A 18 3.79 -19.86 24.59
C SER A 18 3.01 -21.13 24.25
N GLN A 19 2.16 -21.07 23.23
CA GLN A 19 1.82 -22.26 22.45
C GLN A 19 1.89 -21.90 20.97
N LYS A 20 3.09 -22.10 20.42
CA LYS A 20 3.37 -22.15 19.00
C LYS A 20 3.11 -23.58 18.50
N ASP A 21 1.93 -24.12 18.78
CA ASP A 21 1.51 -25.49 18.42
C ASP A 21 0.17 -25.45 17.67
N SER A 22 0.23 -25.76 16.38
CA SER A 22 -0.83 -25.74 15.36
C SER A 22 -1.52 -24.38 15.12
N ILE A 23 -1.01 -23.63 14.15
CA ILE A 23 -1.78 -22.54 13.53
C ILE A 23 -2.96 -23.20 12.80
N TYR A 24 -4.15 -23.19 13.40
CA TYR A 24 -5.36 -23.66 12.73
C TYR A 24 -5.64 -22.74 11.54
N ARG A 25 -5.57 -23.28 10.33
CA ARG A 25 -5.79 -22.53 9.08
C ARG A 25 -7.21 -22.83 8.58
N PRO A 26 -8.10 -21.83 8.52
CA PRO A 26 -9.48 -22.07 8.16
C PRO A 26 -9.60 -22.54 6.72
N ALA A 27 -10.35 -23.63 6.52
CA ALA A 27 -10.66 -24.15 5.20
C ALA A 27 -11.90 -23.48 4.58
N THR A 28 -12.75 -22.90 5.43
CA THR A 28 -14.02 -22.27 5.04
C THR A 28 -14.23 -20.93 5.74
N LEU A 29 -15.12 -20.10 5.21
CA LEU A 29 -15.48 -18.83 5.84
C LEU A 29 -16.10 -19.03 7.24
N ASP A 30 -16.89 -20.08 7.44
CA ASP A 30 -17.47 -20.38 8.76
C ASP A 30 -16.40 -20.72 9.80
N GLU A 31 -15.37 -21.47 9.41
CA GLU A 31 -14.20 -21.73 10.26
C GLU A 31 -13.45 -20.44 10.58
N MET A 32 -13.27 -19.59 9.58
CA MET A 32 -12.64 -18.28 9.75
C MET A 32 -13.44 -17.39 10.71
N PHE A 33 -14.76 -17.32 10.58
CA PHE A 33 -15.62 -16.53 11.47
C PHE A 33 -15.56 -17.02 12.91
N ARG A 34 -15.56 -18.34 13.14
CA ARG A 34 -15.37 -18.91 14.49
C ARG A 34 -14.02 -18.52 15.09
N GLN A 35 -12.97 -18.46 14.29
CA GLN A 35 -11.67 -17.99 14.77
C GLN A 35 -11.68 -16.49 15.05
N MET A 36 -12.35 -15.70 14.22
CA MET A 36 -12.52 -14.26 14.44
C MET A 36 -13.27 -13.98 15.76
N ASP A 37 -14.28 -14.78 16.10
CA ASP A 37 -14.98 -14.69 17.40
C ASP A 37 -14.05 -14.92 18.61
N ILE A 38 -12.95 -15.65 18.43
CA ILE A 38 -11.93 -15.94 19.46
C ILE A 38 -10.86 -14.86 19.51
N VAL A 39 -10.38 -14.41 18.34
CA VAL A 39 -9.22 -13.52 18.22
C VAL A 39 -9.60 -12.06 18.42
N LEU A 40 -10.77 -11.64 17.94
CA LEU A 40 -11.19 -10.25 18.01
C LEU A 40 -11.73 -9.91 19.41
N SER A 41 -11.33 -8.75 19.92
CA SER A 41 -11.89 -8.22 21.16
C SER A 41 -13.39 -7.91 21.01
N PRO A 42 -14.17 -7.92 22.11
CA PRO A 42 -15.58 -7.55 22.08
C PRO A 42 -15.86 -6.18 21.44
N ALA A 43 -14.94 -5.22 21.61
CA ALA A 43 -15.06 -3.90 21.00
C ALA A 43 -14.90 -3.94 19.47
N GLN A 44 -13.97 -4.76 18.96
CA GLN A 44 -13.78 -4.95 17.51
C GLN A 44 -14.98 -5.67 16.88
N ILE A 45 -15.48 -6.73 17.52
CA ILE A 45 -16.69 -7.45 17.06
C ILE A 45 -17.89 -6.52 17.04
N LYS A 46 -18.08 -5.72 18.11
CA LYS A 46 -19.15 -4.71 18.17
C LYS A 46 -19.03 -3.70 17.04
N LEU A 47 -17.83 -3.17 16.80
CA LEU A 47 -17.58 -2.22 15.72
C LEU A 47 -17.93 -2.81 14.36
N ILE A 48 -17.45 -4.01 14.04
CA ILE A 48 -17.74 -4.68 12.76
C ILE A 48 -19.24 -4.93 12.62
N ARG A 49 -19.94 -5.33 13.69
CA ARG A 49 -21.39 -5.56 13.69
C ARG A 49 -22.20 -4.30 13.38
N GLU A 50 -21.85 -3.17 13.99
CA GLU A 50 -22.66 -1.94 13.98
C GLU A 50 -22.37 -1.00 12.80
N LEU A 51 -21.22 -1.15 12.13
CA LEU A 51 -20.86 -0.30 11.00
C LEU A 51 -21.80 -0.53 9.80
N PRO A 52 -22.22 0.55 9.10
CA PRO A 52 -22.92 0.40 7.84
C PRO A 52 -22.08 -0.41 6.85
N GLU A 53 -22.68 -1.39 6.19
CA GLU A 53 -21.96 -2.27 5.25
C GLU A 53 -21.24 -1.48 4.14
N ASP A 54 -21.87 -0.42 3.65
CA ASP A 54 -21.27 0.51 2.68
C ASP A 54 -20.02 1.20 3.20
N SER A 55 -19.97 1.50 4.50
CA SER A 55 -18.77 2.04 5.16
C SER A 55 -17.67 0.99 5.24
N ILE A 56 -17.99 -0.29 5.45
CA ILE A 56 -17.01 -1.38 5.43
C ILE A 56 -16.43 -1.55 4.00
N LYS A 57 -17.28 -1.44 2.97
CA LYS A 57 -16.88 -1.54 1.56
C LYS A 57 -16.08 -0.34 1.03
N LYS A 58 -16.41 0.87 1.49
CA LYS A 58 -15.89 2.14 0.95
C LYS A 58 -14.81 2.78 1.82
N THR A 59 -14.64 2.35 3.07
CA THR A 59 -13.84 3.07 4.04
C THR A 59 -13.05 2.16 4.97
N ASN A 60 -11.77 2.50 5.03
CA ASN A 60 -10.88 2.44 6.18
C ASN A 60 -9.89 1.25 6.21
N PRO A 61 -8.59 1.48 5.90
CA PRO A 61 -7.55 0.49 6.17
C PRO A 61 -7.65 -0.04 7.60
N TYR A 62 -7.97 0.80 8.60
CA TYR A 62 -8.09 0.37 10.00
C TYR A 62 -9.14 -0.73 10.26
N ILE A 63 -10.23 -0.80 9.48
CA ILE A 63 -11.25 -1.85 9.68
C ILE A 63 -10.77 -3.16 9.05
N SER A 64 -10.20 -3.09 7.84
CA SER A 64 -9.53 -4.25 7.26
C SER A 64 -8.36 -4.71 8.13
N ASP A 65 -7.65 -3.77 8.79
CA ASP A 65 -6.51 -4.02 9.67
C ASP A 65 -6.90 -4.83 10.91
N LEU A 66 -8.17 -4.78 11.35
CA LEU A 66 -8.70 -5.65 12.40
C LEU A 66 -8.63 -7.13 12.01
N THR A 67 -8.71 -7.42 10.72
CA THR A 67 -8.65 -8.78 10.15
C THR A 67 -7.30 -9.08 9.50
N LYS A 68 -6.40 -8.09 9.43
CA LYS A 68 -5.06 -8.21 8.86
C LYS A 68 -3.99 -8.41 9.94
N ASP A 69 -4.24 -9.04 11.09
CA ASP A 69 -3.11 -9.52 11.88
C ASP A 69 -2.40 -10.62 11.08
N TYR A 70 -1.34 -10.18 10.39
CA TYR A 70 -1.07 -10.45 8.96
C TYR A 70 -0.49 -11.83 8.65
N ASP A 71 -0.16 -12.66 9.64
CA ASP A 71 0.49 -13.97 9.40
C ASP A 71 -0.45 -15.16 9.59
N TYR A 72 -1.59 -14.98 10.27
CA TYR A 72 -2.38 -16.12 10.73
C TYR A 72 -3.21 -16.77 9.60
N TYR A 73 -3.68 -15.98 8.63
CA TYR A 73 -4.60 -16.42 7.58
C TYR A 73 -4.05 -16.43 6.16
N ASN A 74 -2.85 -15.89 5.90
CA ASN A 74 -2.32 -15.73 4.54
C ASN A 74 -2.20 -17.04 3.77
N ASP A 75 -1.94 -18.14 4.47
CA ASP A 75 -1.83 -19.47 3.87
C ASP A 75 -3.10 -20.32 4.09
N SER A 76 -4.23 -19.69 4.44
CA SER A 76 -5.50 -20.39 4.59
C SER A 76 -6.10 -20.71 3.23
N LYS A 77 -6.84 -21.83 3.15
CA LYS A 77 -7.53 -22.19 1.90
C LYS A 77 -8.55 -21.10 1.49
N VAL A 78 -9.18 -20.42 2.46
CA VAL A 78 -10.06 -19.28 2.17
C VAL A 78 -9.33 -18.20 1.38
N VAL A 79 -8.10 -17.83 1.78
CA VAL A 79 -7.32 -16.83 1.05
C VAL A 79 -6.95 -17.32 -0.34
N THR A 80 -6.50 -18.58 -0.48
CA THR A 80 -6.21 -19.16 -1.79
C THR A 80 -7.43 -19.18 -2.71
N ASP A 81 -8.60 -19.57 -2.21
CA ASP A 81 -9.84 -19.62 -2.99
C ASP A 81 -10.30 -18.21 -3.43
N LEU A 82 -10.02 -17.17 -2.63
CA LEU A 82 -10.27 -15.78 -3.00
C LEU A 82 -9.32 -15.30 -4.09
N GLU A 83 -8.04 -15.68 -4.03
CA GLU A 83 -7.04 -15.34 -5.03
C GLU A 83 -7.30 -16.04 -6.37
N GLU A 84 -7.76 -17.29 -6.36
CA GLU A 84 -8.25 -18.02 -7.55
C GLU A 84 -9.46 -17.33 -8.19
N LYS A 85 -10.23 -16.56 -7.40
CA LYS A 85 -11.37 -15.75 -7.86
C LYS A 85 -11.00 -14.32 -8.22
N GLY A 86 -9.72 -13.97 -8.25
CA GLY A 86 -9.25 -12.63 -8.63
C GLY A 86 -9.30 -11.59 -7.51
N ILE A 87 -9.51 -12.00 -6.26
CA ILE A 87 -9.62 -11.09 -5.10
C ILE A 87 -8.30 -11.10 -4.33
N TYR A 88 -7.48 -10.06 -4.53
CA TYR A 88 -6.10 -9.98 -4.02
C TYR A 88 -5.89 -8.92 -2.94
N TYR A 89 -4.78 -9.04 -2.21
CA TYR A 89 -4.27 -8.04 -1.27
C TYR A 89 -5.34 -7.54 -0.29
N ASP A 90 -5.56 -6.22 -0.20
CA ASP A 90 -6.52 -5.64 0.73
C ASP A 90 -7.98 -6.02 0.42
N ASP A 91 -8.30 -6.34 -0.85
CA ASP A 91 -9.66 -6.65 -1.28
C ASP A 91 -10.16 -7.96 -0.64
N ARG A 92 -9.27 -8.91 -0.34
CA ARG A 92 -9.64 -10.18 0.33
C ARG A 92 -10.07 -9.96 1.78
N TYR A 93 -9.39 -9.09 2.50
CA TYR A 93 -9.71 -8.78 3.90
C TYR A 93 -10.97 -7.94 4.00
N MET A 94 -11.20 -7.02 3.05
CA MET A 94 -12.46 -6.29 2.98
C MET A 94 -13.64 -7.25 2.74
N LEU A 95 -13.50 -8.21 1.83
CA LEU A 95 -14.52 -9.22 1.58
C LEU A 95 -14.79 -10.08 2.83
N ILE A 96 -13.74 -10.55 3.50
CA ILE A 96 -13.87 -11.31 4.76
C ILE A 96 -14.58 -10.48 5.82
N THR A 97 -14.22 -9.21 5.96
CA THR A 97 -14.83 -8.29 6.94
C THR A 97 -16.31 -8.05 6.65
N VAL A 98 -16.69 -7.80 5.39
CA VAL A 98 -18.10 -7.64 4.98
C VAL A 98 -18.89 -8.93 5.24
N SER A 99 -18.27 -10.08 4.94
CA SER A 99 -18.90 -11.38 5.18
C SER A 99 -19.08 -11.66 6.67
N TYR A 100 -18.10 -11.32 7.51
CA TYR A 100 -18.21 -11.44 8.95
C TYR A 100 -19.25 -10.48 9.54
N HIS A 101 -19.33 -9.24 9.05
CA HIS A 101 -20.42 -8.32 9.39
C HIS A 101 -21.80 -8.92 9.12
N ARG A 102 -21.99 -9.55 7.95
CA ARG A 102 -23.25 -10.23 7.60
C ARG A 102 -23.53 -11.42 8.52
N TYR A 103 -22.52 -12.24 8.80
CA TYR A 103 -22.60 -13.35 9.75
C TYR A 103 -23.05 -12.89 11.14
N LEU A 104 -22.43 -11.84 11.69
CA LEU A 104 -22.77 -11.28 13.01
C LEU A 104 -24.20 -10.75 13.11
N ASN A 105 -24.79 -10.38 11.98
CA ASN A 105 -26.14 -9.82 11.88
C ASN A 105 -27.16 -10.84 11.34
N GLY A 106 -26.78 -12.09 11.10
CA GLY A 106 -27.68 -13.12 10.56
C GLY A 106 -28.17 -12.83 9.14
N ILE A 107 -27.40 -12.05 8.36
CA ILE A 107 -27.70 -11.67 6.97
C ILE A 107 -27.09 -12.73 6.05
N ASP A 108 -27.80 -13.11 4.98
CA ASP A 108 -27.26 -13.97 3.92
C ASP A 108 -25.96 -13.36 3.35
N LEU A 109 -24.90 -14.16 3.31
CA LEU A 109 -23.58 -13.71 2.87
C LEU A 109 -23.60 -13.19 1.43
N LYS A 110 -24.48 -13.69 0.54
CA LYS A 110 -24.49 -13.36 -0.90
C LYS A 110 -23.09 -13.28 -1.51
N LEU A 111 -22.28 -14.33 -1.32
CA LEU A 111 -20.85 -14.32 -1.71
C LEU A 111 -20.65 -13.99 -3.20
N ASP A 112 -21.51 -14.48 -4.09
CA ASP A 112 -21.43 -14.16 -5.51
C ASP A 112 -21.61 -12.66 -5.81
N GLU A 113 -22.45 -11.95 -5.05
CA GLU A 113 -22.59 -10.50 -5.17
C GLU A 113 -21.34 -9.78 -4.67
N GLN A 114 -20.76 -10.26 -3.56
CA GLN A 114 -19.51 -9.70 -3.04
C GLN A 114 -18.36 -9.91 -4.01
N TYR A 115 -18.20 -11.11 -4.58
CA TYR A 115 -17.18 -11.40 -5.59
C TYR A 115 -17.30 -10.47 -6.80
N ARG A 116 -18.52 -10.32 -7.37
CA ARG A 116 -18.75 -9.39 -8.48
C ARG A 116 -18.42 -7.95 -8.14
N PHE A 117 -18.72 -7.52 -6.92
CA PHE A 117 -18.42 -6.16 -6.46
C PHE A 117 -16.90 -5.92 -6.40
N PHE A 118 -16.14 -6.79 -5.75
CA PHE A 118 -14.69 -6.61 -5.61
C PHE A 118 -13.93 -6.82 -6.93
N ASP A 119 -14.38 -7.74 -7.79
CA ASP A 119 -13.85 -7.87 -9.16
C ASP A 119 -14.08 -6.57 -9.97
N SER A 120 -15.29 -6.01 -9.92
CA SER A 120 -15.59 -4.73 -10.57
C SER A 120 -14.75 -3.58 -10.02
N LEU A 121 -14.52 -3.53 -8.71
CA LEU A 121 -13.63 -2.55 -8.09
C LEU A 121 -12.19 -2.70 -8.59
N TYR A 122 -11.67 -3.93 -8.66
CA TYR A 122 -10.32 -4.22 -9.17
C TYR A 122 -10.18 -3.78 -10.62
N MET A 123 -11.11 -4.18 -11.50
CA MET A 123 -11.13 -3.75 -12.90
C MET A 123 -11.20 -2.23 -13.05
N GLY A 124 -11.95 -1.56 -12.17
CA GLY A 124 -11.97 -0.09 -12.09
C GLY A 124 -10.63 0.53 -11.64
N LYS A 125 -9.85 -0.13 -10.78
CA LYS A 125 -8.49 0.29 -10.41
C LYS A 125 -7.52 0.10 -11.59
N VAL A 126 -7.58 -1.06 -12.27
CA VAL A 126 -6.75 -1.35 -13.46
C VAL A 126 -7.01 -0.35 -14.57
N LYS A 127 -8.28 -0.13 -14.94
CA LYS A 127 -8.65 0.84 -15.97
C LYS A 127 -8.12 2.25 -15.66
N ARG A 128 -8.29 2.73 -14.41
CA ARG A 128 -7.76 4.04 -13.99
C ARG A 128 -6.23 4.09 -14.06
N TYR A 129 -5.56 3.01 -13.71
CA TYR A 129 -4.09 2.91 -13.81
C TYR A 129 -3.65 3.03 -15.27
N GLU A 130 -4.24 2.26 -16.18
CA GLU A 130 -3.93 2.27 -17.61
C GLU A 130 -4.19 3.64 -18.25
N GLU A 131 -5.33 4.26 -17.96
CA GLU A 131 -5.65 5.61 -18.42
C GLU A 131 -4.61 6.64 -17.93
N ALA A 132 -4.14 6.52 -16.70
CA ALA A 132 -3.13 7.42 -16.14
C ALA A 132 -1.74 7.27 -16.79
N LEU A 133 -1.44 6.15 -17.45
CA LEU A 133 -0.15 5.95 -18.13
C LEU A 133 0.00 6.82 -19.38
N ILE A 134 -1.09 7.36 -19.93
CA ILE A 134 -1.08 8.16 -21.17
C ILE A 134 -1.55 9.60 -20.96
N ARG A 135 -2.29 9.88 -19.89
CA ARG A 135 -2.76 11.23 -19.57
C ARG A 135 -1.61 12.17 -19.25
N ASP A 136 -1.71 13.41 -19.73
CA ASP A 136 -0.77 14.46 -19.39
C ASP A 136 -0.96 15.03 -17.97
N SER A 137 -2.14 14.81 -17.41
CA SER A 137 -2.56 15.36 -16.13
C SER A 137 -3.38 14.34 -15.35
N VAL A 138 -3.16 14.29 -14.03
CA VAL A 138 -3.94 13.47 -13.09
C VAL A 138 -4.39 14.39 -11.96
N ASP A 139 -5.69 14.37 -11.64
CA ASP A 139 -6.31 15.28 -10.66
C ASP A 139 -5.94 16.77 -10.89
N ASP A 140 -6.06 17.22 -12.15
CA ASP A 140 -5.72 18.58 -12.63
C ASP A 140 -4.25 19.00 -12.42
N LYS A 141 -3.35 18.04 -12.22
CA LYS A 141 -1.92 18.27 -12.06
C LYS A 141 -1.16 17.68 -13.24
N TYR A 142 -0.42 18.53 -13.94
CA TYR A 142 0.49 18.09 -15.00
C TYR A 142 1.51 17.06 -14.48
N ILE A 143 1.69 15.99 -15.24
CA ILE A 143 2.63 14.90 -14.99
C ILE A 143 3.71 14.99 -16.04
N PRO A 144 5.00 15.14 -15.70
CA PRO A 144 6.05 15.19 -16.72
C PRO A 144 6.11 13.93 -17.59
N LEU A 145 6.44 14.05 -18.86
CA LEU A 145 6.56 12.91 -19.77
C LEU A 145 7.85 12.09 -19.52
N ASN A 146 8.96 12.77 -19.21
CA ASN A 146 10.30 12.20 -19.13
C ASN A 146 11.24 13.10 -18.31
N LEU A 147 12.54 12.75 -18.23
CA LEU A 147 13.53 13.51 -17.46
C LEU A 147 13.65 15.00 -17.86
N PRO A 148 13.84 15.36 -19.15
CA PRO A 148 13.84 16.77 -19.57
C PRO A 148 12.62 17.56 -19.10
N ASP A 149 11.44 16.98 -19.23
CA ASP A 149 10.19 17.62 -18.83
C ASP A 149 10.13 17.83 -17.31
N CYS A 150 10.60 16.85 -16.53
CA CYS A 150 10.78 17.03 -15.07
C CYS A 150 11.66 18.22 -14.74
N PHE A 151 12.74 18.45 -15.49
CA PHE A 151 13.67 19.56 -15.22
C PHE A 151 13.03 20.91 -15.49
N ILE A 152 12.24 21.01 -16.55
CA ILE A 152 11.46 22.22 -16.88
C ILE A 152 10.47 22.52 -15.77
N GLU A 153 9.73 21.52 -15.30
CA GLU A 153 8.74 21.71 -14.23
C GLU A 153 9.39 22.04 -12.88
N LEU A 154 10.55 21.45 -12.55
CA LEU A 154 11.30 21.82 -11.35
C LEU A 154 11.90 23.23 -11.45
N ASP A 155 12.36 23.65 -12.62
CA ASP A 155 12.95 24.98 -12.80
C ASP A 155 11.91 26.10 -12.67
N LYS A 156 10.66 25.83 -13.09
CA LYS A 156 9.49 26.69 -12.85
C LYS A 156 9.07 26.72 -11.38
N LEU A 157 9.09 25.56 -10.71
CA LEU A 157 8.62 25.41 -9.34
C LEU A 157 9.57 26.04 -8.30
N LEU A 158 10.88 25.93 -8.52
CA LEU A 158 11.89 26.25 -7.50
C LEU A 158 12.40 27.69 -7.63
N SER A 159 12.45 28.41 -6.51
CA SER A 159 13.00 29.77 -6.44
C SER A 159 14.49 29.82 -6.81
N PRO A 160 15.01 30.96 -7.30
CA PRO A 160 16.44 31.12 -7.59
C PRO A 160 17.36 30.74 -6.41
N GLU A 161 16.99 31.12 -5.19
CA GLU A 161 17.73 30.83 -3.96
C GLU A 161 17.75 29.33 -3.68
N THR A 162 16.62 28.66 -3.88
CA THR A 162 16.52 27.20 -3.72
C THR A 162 17.39 26.48 -4.74
N LYS A 163 17.35 26.91 -6.00
CA LYS A 163 18.22 26.38 -7.07
C LYS A 163 19.70 26.58 -6.74
N GLN A 164 20.09 27.74 -6.20
CA GLN A 164 21.46 28.02 -5.78
C GLN A 164 21.89 27.11 -4.61
N ARG A 165 21.03 26.88 -3.62
CA ARG A 165 21.28 25.94 -2.51
C ARG A 165 21.50 24.51 -3.02
N ILE A 166 20.71 24.05 -3.97
CA ILE A 166 20.87 22.73 -4.61
C ILE A 166 22.22 22.64 -5.32
N LYS A 167 22.60 23.67 -6.09
CA LYS A 167 23.92 23.72 -6.76
C LYS A 167 25.07 23.63 -5.76
N LYS A 168 24.96 24.28 -4.60
CA LYS A 168 26.00 24.30 -3.56
C LYS A 168 26.10 23.00 -2.77
N ASN A 169 24.97 22.41 -2.41
CA ASN A 169 24.90 21.33 -1.43
C ASN A 169 24.63 19.95 -2.06
N GLY A 170 24.34 19.88 -3.36
CA GLY A 170 23.89 18.66 -4.02
C GLY A 170 22.47 18.24 -3.62
N VAL A 171 22.17 16.94 -3.79
CA VAL A 171 20.80 16.41 -3.65
C VAL A 171 20.61 15.36 -2.55
N SER A 172 21.69 14.91 -1.87
CA SER A 172 21.62 13.81 -0.90
C SER A 172 20.65 14.06 0.26
N GLY A 173 20.48 15.32 0.69
CA GLY A 173 19.54 15.71 1.74
C GLY A 173 18.11 16.00 1.27
N LEU A 174 17.81 15.86 -0.02
CA LEU A 174 16.51 16.24 -0.58
C LEU A 174 15.50 15.09 -0.67
N HIS A 175 15.91 13.86 -0.35
CA HIS A 175 15.09 12.66 -0.48
C HIS A 175 13.75 12.77 0.26
N LEU A 176 13.78 13.18 1.54
CA LEU A 176 12.59 13.32 2.38
C LEU A 176 11.85 14.66 2.21
N SER A 177 12.35 15.57 1.38
CA SER A 177 11.71 16.86 1.12
C SER A 177 11.24 16.93 -0.34
N LEU A 178 12.09 17.43 -1.23
CA LEU A 178 11.76 17.58 -2.64
C LEU A 178 11.52 16.22 -3.32
N GLY A 179 12.23 15.16 -2.91
CA GLY A 179 11.99 13.80 -3.40
C GLY A 179 10.61 13.28 -3.04
N MET A 180 10.18 13.49 -1.79
CA MET A 180 8.81 13.20 -1.33
C MET A 180 7.76 13.99 -2.10
N TYR A 181 8.02 15.29 -2.32
CA TYR A 181 7.14 16.12 -3.14
C TYR A 181 7.02 15.56 -4.56
N ILE A 182 8.14 15.26 -5.23
CA ILE A 182 8.18 14.73 -6.60
C ILE A 182 7.36 13.45 -6.73
N ARG A 183 7.60 12.46 -5.86
CA ARG A 183 6.94 11.14 -5.97
C ARG A 183 5.44 11.20 -5.71
N ASN A 184 4.99 12.11 -4.85
CA ASN A 184 3.56 12.30 -4.57
C ASN A 184 2.90 13.19 -5.64
N ARG A 185 3.56 14.28 -6.06
CA ARG A 185 3.02 15.24 -7.04
C ARG A 185 2.85 14.61 -8.41
N TRP A 186 3.78 13.75 -8.82
CA TRP A 186 3.78 13.13 -10.15
C TRP A 186 3.33 11.67 -10.13
N GLN A 187 2.60 11.27 -9.08
CA GLN A 187 1.90 10.00 -8.95
C GLN A 187 2.80 8.77 -9.17
N LEU A 188 4.04 8.79 -8.67
CA LEU A 188 5.01 7.72 -8.90
C LEU A 188 4.68 6.44 -8.11
N TRP A 189 3.92 6.56 -7.01
CA TRP A 189 3.36 5.42 -6.26
C TRP A 189 2.22 4.71 -6.99
N GLY A 190 1.51 5.42 -7.87
CA GLY A 190 0.41 4.90 -8.67
C GLY A 190 0.77 4.76 -10.14
N GLY A 191 -0.23 4.92 -11.01
CA GLY A 191 -0.04 5.00 -12.47
C GLY A 191 0.19 6.43 -12.92
N SER A 192 1.19 6.66 -13.75
CA SER A 192 1.43 7.94 -14.42
C SER A 192 2.28 7.76 -15.68
N ARG A 193 2.20 8.66 -16.65
CA ARG A 193 3.07 8.60 -17.83
C ARG A 193 4.56 8.71 -17.48
N LEU A 194 4.90 9.45 -16.42
CA LEU A 194 6.28 9.52 -15.90
C LEU A 194 6.71 8.18 -15.31
N LYS A 195 5.83 7.53 -14.54
CA LYS A 195 6.05 6.19 -14.01
C LYS A 195 6.31 5.21 -15.15
N LYS A 196 5.48 5.24 -16.20
CA LYS A 196 5.67 4.43 -17.40
C LYS A 196 7.04 4.68 -18.05
N TYR A 197 7.44 5.94 -18.21
CA TYR A 197 8.77 6.27 -18.74
C TYR A 197 9.90 5.58 -17.96
N PHE A 198 9.84 5.55 -16.62
CA PHE A 198 10.84 4.84 -15.81
C PHE A 198 10.75 3.32 -15.91
N LEU A 199 9.54 2.75 -15.99
CA LEU A 199 9.32 1.32 -16.12
C LEU A 199 9.77 0.77 -17.48
N ASP A 200 9.71 1.60 -18.53
CA ASP A 200 10.15 1.21 -19.88
C ASP A 200 11.70 1.16 -20.02
N LEU A 201 12.44 1.66 -19.02
CA LEU A 201 13.90 1.56 -18.90
C LEU A 201 14.32 0.21 -18.30
N HIS A 202 15.42 -0.37 -18.80
CA HIS A 202 15.85 -1.73 -18.48
C HIS A 202 16.20 -1.96 -17.01
N GLY A 203 16.65 -0.92 -16.30
CA GLY A 203 17.04 -1.01 -14.90
C GLY A 203 15.90 -1.26 -13.91
N GLY A 204 14.65 -1.41 -14.38
CA GLY A 204 13.52 -1.83 -13.55
C GLY A 204 13.31 -0.91 -12.36
N PHE A 205 13.45 0.42 -12.56
CA PHE A 205 13.13 1.38 -11.51
C PHE A 205 11.65 1.21 -11.19
N MET A 206 11.34 0.44 -10.15
CA MET A 206 9.98 0.18 -9.71
C MET A 206 9.64 1.02 -8.49
N HIS A 207 10.62 1.31 -7.64
CA HIS A 207 10.38 2.07 -6.43
C HIS A 207 10.35 3.58 -6.71
N PRO A 208 9.32 4.31 -6.24
CA PRO A 208 9.19 5.76 -6.46
C PRO A 208 10.36 6.58 -5.90
N GLU A 209 11.04 6.08 -4.88
CA GLU A 209 12.22 6.73 -4.30
C GLU A 209 13.38 6.76 -5.28
N SER A 210 13.70 5.63 -5.91
CA SER A 210 14.75 5.54 -6.93
C SER A 210 14.46 6.46 -8.11
N MET A 211 13.20 6.53 -8.56
CA MET A 211 12.78 7.46 -9.63
C MET A 211 13.01 8.92 -9.24
N SER A 212 12.54 9.32 -8.06
CA SER A 212 12.70 10.68 -7.55
C SER A 212 14.17 11.06 -7.37
N TYR A 213 15.00 10.11 -6.93
CA TYR A 213 16.44 10.30 -6.80
C TYR A 213 17.10 10.53 -8.17
N VAL A 214 16.77 9.73 -9.18
CA VAL A 214 17.29 9.90 -10.55
C VAL A 214 16.91 11.28 -11.10
N ILE A 215 15.64 11.70 -10.92
CA ILE A 215 15.18 13.04 -11.31
C ILE A 215 16.05 14.11 -10.65
N LEU A 216 16.20 14.05 -9.32
CA LEU A 216 16.98 15.04 -8.57
C LEU A 216 18.45 15.06 -8.99
N LYS A 217 19.07 13.88 -9.13
CA LYS A 217 20.46 13.71 -9.56
C LYS A 217 20.72 14.42 -10.89
N TYR A 218 19.87 14.18 -11.90
CA TYR A 218 20.06 14.78 -13.21
C TYR A 218 19.58 16.23 -13.31
N TYR A 219 18.59 16.63 -12.50
CA TYR A 219 18.25 18.05 -12.36
C TYR A 219 19.41 18.86 -11.76
N TYR A 220 20.13 18.31 -10.79
CA TYR A 220 21.34 18.92 -10.25
C TYR A 220 22.42 19.09 -11.33
N GLN A 221 22.68 18.07 -12.16
CA GLN A 221 23.60 18.20 -13.30
C GLN A 221 23.14 19.28 -14.29
N TRP A 222 21.84 19.34 -14.58
CA TRP A 222 21.23 20.34 -15.45
C TRP A 222 21.38 21.77 -14.89
N LEU A 223 21.28 21.94 -13.57
CA LEU A 223 21.53 23.20 -12.86
C LEU A 223 23.00 23.64 -12.92
N LEU A 224 23.94 22.69 -12.94
CA LEU A 224 25.37 22.94 -13.13
C LEU A 224 25.76 23.24 -14.59
N GLY A 225 24.81 23.18 -15.52
CA GLY A 225 25.04 23.43 -16.95
C GLY A 225 25.33 22.18 -17.77
N ASN A 226 25.42 21.01 -17.14
CA ASN A 226 25.54 19.74 -17.85
C ASN A 226 24.15 19.25 -18.31
N LYS A 227 23.62 19.93 -19.34
CA LYS A 227 22.24 19.76 -19.82
C LYS A 227 21.94 18.37 -20.40
N ASP A 228 22.98 17.62 -20.78
CA ASP A 228 22.85 16.37 -21.51
C ASP A 228 23.30 15.12 -20.72
N ALA A 229 23.76 15.29 -19.47
CA ALA A 229 24.20 14.17 -18.61
C ALA A 229 23.19 13.02 -18.49
N TRP A 230 21.89 13.33 -18.54
CA TRP A 230 20.83 12.35 -18.45
C TRP A 230 20.74 11.44 -19.69
N ARG A 231 21.14 11.93 -20.87
CA ARG A 231 21.01 11.19 -22.15
C ARG A 231 21.86 9.93 -22.13
N GLN A 232 23.10 10.06 -21.70
CA GLN A 232 24.04 8.95 -21.63
C GLN A 232 23.53 7.86 -20.68
N TRP A 233 22.98 8.27 -19.53
CA TRP A 233 22.35 7.35 -18.61
C TRP A 233 21.13 6.65 -19.22
N VAL A 234 20.23 7.37 -19.90
CA VAL A 234 19.09 6.73 -20.59
C VAL A 234 19.54 5.73 -21.66
N ILE A 235 20.59 6.07 -22.43
CA ILE A 235 21.18 5.16 -23.42
C ILE A 235 21.69 3.88 -22.75
N GLU A 236 22.39 3.99 -21.61
CA GLU A 236 22.83 2.82 -20.84
C GLU A 236 21.64 1.98 -20.36
N GLN A 237 20.57 2.62 -19.88
CA GLN A 237 19.35 1.94 -19.44
C GLN A 237 18.47 1.41 -20.58
N THR A 238 18.85 1.55 -21.86
CA THR A 238 18.07 1.03 -23.00
C THR A 238 18.81 -0.04 -23.80
N LYS A 239 20.14 -0.11 -23.69
CA LYS A 239 21.01 -1.03 -24.44
C LYS A 239 20.91 -2.50 -24.02
N GLU A 240 20.40 -2.79 -22.85
CA GLU A 240 20.32 -4.17 -22.31
C GLU A 240 19.06 -4.94 -22.73
N LYS A 241 18.19 -4.39 -23.61
CA LYS A 241 16.99 -5.06 -24.18
C LYS A 241 17.24 -6.30 -25.07
N LYS A 242 18.36 -7.02 -24.89
CA LYS A 242 18.68 -8.23 -25.66
C LYS A 242 18.41 -9.49 -24.86
#